data_AF-A0A3B8TUF1-F1
#
_entry.id   AF-A0A3B8TUF1-F1
#
_cell.length_a   1.000
_cell.length_b   1.000
_cell.length_c   1.000
_cell.angle_alpha   90.00
_cell.angle_beta   90.00
_cell.angle_gamma   90.00
#
_symmetry.space_group_name_H-M   'P 1'
#
loop_
_entity.id
_entity.type
_entity.pdbx_description
1 polymer ?
#
loop_
_entity_poly.entity_id
_entity_poly.type
_entity_poly.pdbx_seq_one_letter_code
_entity_poly.pdbx_strand_id
1 'polypeptide(L)'
;MYSHHENTYLNYAHSLLRASSPFDEVKTKKLLAFLESLTWSSGVNKGLWDAGDRVMIDMAKLVRSHFWHPDMSGSNSIKAVLPAVLNASKELQVKYMKPIYGTSAMPSLNRSEGYSWIVRKSDGKVEDPYALLPKIGQDSLGEDLLTIDRLYADDKVGNGGAAMTAWSFMQFAQMADEERRELLEALKHYCELDTIAMAFIMEYFLIEISKQQKQESSH
;
A
#
# COMPACT_ATOMS: atom_id res chain seq x y z
N MET A 1 11.14 15.71 -5.84
CA MET A 1 10.22 16.38 -4.89
C MET A 1 8.94 15.56 -4.90
N TYR A 2 8.60 14.86 -3.82
CA TYR A 2 7.30 14.18 -3.75
C TYR A 2 6.23 15.26 -3.51
N SER A 3 5.26 15.33 -4.41
CA SER A 3 4.03 16.08 -4.21
C SER A 3 3.25 15.46 -3.06
N HIS A 4 2.55 16.26 -2.26
CA HIS A 4 1.52 15.79 -1.33
C HIS A 4 0.34 15.23 -2.12
N HIS A 5 0.54 14.11 -2.79
CA HIS A 5 -0.34 13.61 -3.84
C HIS A 5 -1.75 13.38 -3.31
N GLU A 6 -1.87 12.72 -2.16
CA GLU A 6 -3.15 12.42 -1.52
C GLU A 6 -3.88 13.72 -1.13
N ASN A 7 -3.20 14.64 -0.43
CA ASN A 7 -3.81 15.92 -0.05
C ASN A 7 -4.22 16.74 -1.28
N THR A 8 -3.42 16.70 -2.35
CA THR A 8 -3.70 17.41 -3.61
C THR A 8 -4.93 16.82 -4.30
N TYR A 9 -5.00 15.50 -4.46
CA TYR A 9 -6.13 14.83 -5.11
C TYR A 9 -7.43 14.98 -4.31
N LEU A 10 -7.38 14.94 -2.99
CA LEU A 10 -8.58 15.14 -2.17
C LEU A 10 -9.04 16.60 -2.14
N ASN A 11 -8.13 17.58 -2.17
CA ASN A 11 -8.50 18.97 -2.42
C ASN A 11 -9.14 19.14 -3.80
N TYR A 12 -8.65 18.43 -4.82
CA TYR A 12 -9.27 18.44 -6.14
C TYR A 12 -10.68 17.82 -6.12
N ALA A 13 -10.86 16.66 -5.49
CA ALA A 13 -12.17 16.03 -5.32
C ALA A 13 -13.16 16.93 -4.55
N HIS A 14 -12.69 17.62 -3.52
CA HIS A 14 -13.46 18.62 -2.79
C HIS A 14 -13.93 19.75 -3.71
N SER A 15 -13.03 20.27 -4.55
CA SER A 15 -13.35 21.33 -5.53
C SER A 15 -14.41 20.87 -6.53
N LEU A 16 -14.31 19.64 -7.03
CA LEU A 16 -15.30 19.06 -7.95
C LEU A 16 -16.68 18.92 -7.29
N LEU A 17 -16.74 18.42 -6.05
CA LEU A 17 -18.00 18.30 -5.31
C LEU A 17 -18.65 19.67 -5.04
N ARG A 18 -17.86 20.71 -4.78
CA ARG A 18 -18.38 22.08 -4.62
C ARG A 18 -18.90 22.67 -5.91
N ALA A 19 -18.21 22.41 -7.03
CA ALA A 19 -18.59 22.95 -8.33
C ALA A 19 -19.81 22.26 -8.92
N SER A 20 -19.88 20.92 -8.82
CA SER A 20 -20.97 20.13 -9.42
C SER A 20 -21.08 18.77 -8.73
N SER A 21 -21.68 18.74 -7.54
CA SER A 21 -21.97 17.47 -6.87
C SER A 21 -23.10 16.72 -7.58
N PRO A 22 -22.95 15.42 -7.89
CA PRO A 22 -24.02 14.59 -8.42
C PRO A 22 -24.99 14.10 -7.32
N PHE A 23 -24.78 14.49 -6.06
CA PHE A 23 -25.55 14.04 -4.90
C PHE A 23 -26.46 15.15 -4.36
N ASP A 24 -27.44 14.77 -3.55
CA ASP A 24 -28.24 15.74 -2.77
C ASP A 24 -27.36 16.57 -1.81
N GLU A 25 -27.94 17.66 -1.30
CA GLU A 25 -27.23 18.62 -0.45
C GLU A 25 -26.70 17.97 0.85
N VAL A 26 -27.48 17.07 1.45
CA VAL A 26 -27.12 16.42 2.73
C VAL A 26 -25.91 15.53 2.55
N LYS A 27 -25.92 14.68 1.52
CA LYS A 27 -24.81 13.79 1.20
C LYS A 27 -23.58 14.57 0.75
N THR A 28 -23.76 15.63 -0.03
CA THR A 28 -22.66 16.51 -0.47
C THR A 28 -21.95 17.13 0.71
N LYS A 29 -22.68 17.73 1.66
CA LYS A 29 -22.09 18.31 2.88
C LYS A 29 -21.34 17.27 3.70
N LYS A 30 -21.89 16.05 3.83
CA LYS A 30 -21.22 14.95 4.55
C LYS A 30 -19.88 14.57 3.90
N LEU A 31 -19.83 14.48 2.57
CA LEU A 31 -18.61 14.16 1.84
C LEU A 31 -17.56 15.27 1.94
N LEU A 32 -17.98 16.53 1.82
CA LEU A 32 -17.08 17.68 1.99
C LEU A 32 -16.47 17.69 3.40
N ALA A 33 -17.29 17.57 4.45
CA ALA A 33 -16.81 17.51 5.84
C ALA A 33 -15.87 16.32 6.08
N PHE A 34 -16.13 15.18 5.43
CA PHE A 34 -15.22 14.04 5.49
C PHE A 34 -13.86 14.34 4.86
N LEU A 35 -13.84 14.91 3.66
CA LEU A 35 -12.59 15.31 2.98
C LEU A 35 -11.82 16.37 3.77
N GLU A 36 -12.52 17.36 4.31
CA GLU A 36 -11.94 18.41 5.18
C GLU A 36 -11.32 17.79 6.43
N SER A 37 -11.95 16.77 7.03
CA SER A 37 -11.39 16.09 8.21
C SER A 37 -10.09 15.32 7.92
N LEU A 38 -9.83 14.96 6.66
CA LEU A 38 -8.66 14.17 6.25
C LEU A 38 -7.55 15.01 5.63
N THR A 39 -7.78 16.30 5.38
CA THR A 39 -6.89 17.14 4.57
C THR A 39 -6.68 18.52 5.19
N TRP A 40 -5.66 19.22 4.73
CA TRP A 40 -5.57 20.66 4.92
C TRP A 40 -5.84 21.37 3.60
N SER A 41 -6.41 22.56 3.71
CA SER A 41 -6.76 23.36 2.54
C SER A 41 -5.50 23.81 1.79
N SER A 42 -5.46 23.58 0.47
CA SER A 42 -4.29 23.87 -0.36
C SER A 42 -4.67 24.21 -1.80
N GLY A 43 -3.73 24.78 -2.56
CA GLY A 43 -3.97 25.18 -3.95
C GLY A 43 -5.13 26.17 -4.07
N VAL A 44 -6.09 25.87 -4.95
CA VAL A 44 -7.32 26.67 -5.16
C VAL A 44 -8.20 26.76 -3.92
N ASN A 45 -8.06 25.81 -2.99
CA ASN A 45 -8.84 25.75 -1.77
C ASN A 45 -8.17 26.42 -0.58
N LYS A 46 -6.96 26.95 -0.74
CA LYS A 46 -6.15 27.48 0.36
C LYS A 46 -6.94 28.49 1.22
N GLY A 47 -7.00 28.23 2.53
CA GLY A 47 -7.65 29.10 3.52
C GLY A 47 -9.15 28.85 3.72
N LEU A 48 -9.72 27.82 3.08
CA LEU A 48 -11.14 27.49 3.23
C LEU A 48 -11.46 26.69 4.50
N TRP A 49 -10.53 25.87 4.97
CA TRP A 49 -10.63 25.12 6.21
C TRP A 49 -9.25 24.88 6.81
N ASP A 50 -9.22 24.65 8.12
CA ASP A 50 -8.01 24.35 8.87
C ASP A 50 -7.73 22.85 8.93
N ALA A 51 -6.46 22.51 9.09
CA ALA A 51 -6.02 21.14 9.32
C ALA A 51 -6.57 20.63 10.67
N GLY A 52 -7.41 19.60 10.66
CA GLY A 52 -7.89 18.94 11.87
C GLY A 52 -6.95 17.82 12.36
N ASP A 53 -7.30 17.21 13.49
CA ASP A 53 -6.51 16.14 14.13
C ASP A 53 -6.46 14.82 13.32
N ARG A 54 -7.34 14.69 12.33
CA ARG A 54 -7.50 13.47 11.49
C ARG A 54 -6.83 13.59 10.12
N VAL A 55 -6.03 14.63 9.90
CA VAL A 55 -5.32 14.84 8.65
C VAL A 55 -4.47 13.61 8.30
N MET A 56 -4.57 13.15 7.06
CA MET A 56 -3.79 12.03 6.58
C MET A 56 -2.30 12.34 6.58
N ILE A 57 -1.53 11.37 7.05
CA ILE A 57 -0.08 11.43 7.11
C ILE A 57 0.49 10.70 5.91
N ASP A 58 1.40 11.36 5.20
CA ASP A 58 2.20 10.73 4.14
C ASP A 58 3.20 9.74 4.78
N MET A 59 2.93 8.45 4.60
CA MET A 59 3.79 7.38 5.13
C MET A 59 5.19 7.41 4.54
N ALA A 60 5.37 7.81 3.28
CA ALA A 60 6.70 7.94 2.69
C ALA A 60 7.49 9.08 3.35
N LYS A 61 6.82 10.17 3.75
CA LYS A 61 7.45 11.23 4.56
C LYS A 61 7.82 10.72 5.95
N LEU A 62 6.94 9.97 6.60
CA LEU A 62 7.21 9.35 7.91
C LEU A 62 8.46 8.45 7.86
N VAL A 63 8.49 7.52 6.91
CA VAL A 63 9.61 6.59 6.71
C VAL A 63 10.91 7.32 6.47
N ARG A 64 10.96 8.27 5.52
CA ARG A 64 12.19 9.03 5.23
C ARG A 64 12.74 9.81 6.42
N SER A 65 11.87 10.27 7.31
CA SER A 65 12.25 11.13 8.43
C SER A 65 12.69 10.33 9.65
N HIS A 66 12.23 9.08 9.79
CA HIS A 66 12.34 8.34 11.06
C HIS A 66 12.79 6.88 10.91
N PHE A 67 12.97 6.36 9.70
CA PHE A 67 13.40 4.97 9.50
C PHE A 67 14.44 4.83 8.39
N TRP A 68 15.56 4.22 8.73
CA TRP A 68 16.58 3.78 7.78
C TRP A 68 17.02 2.37 8.16
N HIS A 69 17.25 1.54 7.14
CA HIS A 69 17.75 0.19 7.32
C HIS A 69 18.68 -0.18 6.16
N PRO A 70 19.79 -0.90 6.39
CA PRO A 70 20.73 -1.29 5.32
C PRO A 70 20.05 -2.02 4.16
N ASP A 71 19.11 -2.92 4.47
CA ASP A 71 18.38 -3.71 3.45
C ASP A 71 17.52 -2.85 2.51
N MET A 72 17.22 -1.59 2.85
CA MET A 72 16.51 -0.66 1.96
C MET A 72 17.38 -0.18 0.79
N SER A 73 18.70 -0.26 0.90
CA SER A 73 19.65 0.20 -0.14
C SER A 73 19.36 1.60 -0.70
N GLY A 74 18.90 2.52 0.17
CA GLY A 74 18.54 3.90 -0.19
C GLY A 74 17.16 4.08 -0.85
N SER A 75 16.41 3.00 -1.09
CA SER A 75 15.03 3.05 -1.59
C SER A 75 14.03 3.35 -0.47
N ASN A 76 13.02 4.16 -0.78
CA ASN A 76 11.89 4.45 0.12
C ASN A 76 10.56 3.90 -0.43
N SER A 77 10.60 3.03 -1.44
CA SER A 77 9.39 2.35 -1.92
C SER A 77 8.88 1.37 -0.88
N ILE A 78 7.57 1.15 -0.83
CA ILE A 78 6.96 0.20 0.10
C ILE A 78 7.55 -1.21 -0.06
N LYS A 79 7.94 -1.61 -1.29
CA LYS A 79 8.62 -2.88 -1.59
C LYS A 79 10.00 -3.02 -0.94
N ALA A 80 10.71 -1.91 -0.71
CA ALA A 80 11.99 -1.93 -0.01
C ALA A 80 11.81 -1.73 1.51
N VAL A 81 10.85 -0.91 1.91
CA VAL A 81 10.59 -0.56 3.32
C VAL A 81 9.98 -1.73 4.07
N LEU A 82 9.04 -2.46 3.47
CA LEU A 82 8.32 -3.54 4.15
C LEU A 82 9.27 -4.67 4.62
N PRO A 83 10.11 -5.28 3.76
CA PRO A 83 11.04 -6.32 4.21
C PRO A 83 12.00 -5.81 5.29
N ALA A 84 12.46 -4.56 5.18
CA ALA A 84 13.34 -3.94 6.17
C ALA A 84 12.66 -3.78 7.53
N VAL A 85 11.43 -3.27 7.56
CA VAL A 85 10.62 -3.16 8.79
C VAL A 85 10.39 -4.53 9.44
N LEU A 86 10.06 -5.54 8.62
CA LEU A 86 9.83 -6.89 9.11
C LEU A 86 11.10 -7.52 9.69
N ASN A 87 12.27 -7.29 9.08
CA ASN A 87 13.55 -7.74 9.64
C ASN A 87 13.92 -6.97 10.92
N ALA A 88 13.56 -5.70 11.03
CA ALA A 88 13.87 -4.86 12.19
C ALA A 88 13.00 -5.15 13.43
N SER A 89 11.79 -5.72 13.27
CA SER A 89 10.85 -5.93 14.39
C SER A 89 10.58 -7.40 14.70
N LYS A 90 11.06 -7.86 15.86
CA LYS A 90 10.77 -9.20 16.37
C LYS A 90 9.29 -9.37 16.72
N GLU A 91 8.66 -8.31 17.22
CA GLU A 91 7.24 -8.32 17.59
C GLU A 91 6.33 -8.54 16.37
N LEU A 92 6.61 -7.83 15.26
CA LEU A 92 5.91 -8.06 14.00
C LEU A 92 6.15 -9.49 13.49
N GLN A 93 7.39 -9.98 13.56
CA GLN A 93 7.70 -11.37 13.19
C GLN A 93 6.87 -12.38 13.99
N VAL A 94 6.87 -12.28 15.31
CA VAL A 94 6.10 -13.19 16.19
C VAL A 94 4.60 -13.15 15.87
N LYS A 95 4.07 -11.98 15.54
CA LYS A 95 2.64 -11.81 15.22
C LYS A 95 2.29 -12.38 13.85
N TYR A 96 3.03 -12.01 12.81
CA TYR A 96 2.66 -12.25 11.41
C TYR A 96 3.32 -13.46 10.75
N MET A 97 4.20 -14.17 11.46
CA MET A 97 4.58 -15.55 11.11
C MET A 97 3.46 -16.56 11.38
N LYS A 98 2.48 -16.20 12.22
CA LYS A 98 1.33 -17.07 12.52
C LYS A 98 0.33 -17.03 11.35
N PRO A 99 -0.33 -18.16 11.03
CA PRO A 99 -1.31 -18.23 9.94
C PRO A 99 -2.66 -17.64 10.37
N ILE A 100 -2.67 -16.35 10.75
CA ILE A 100 -3.86 -15.66 11.26
C ILE A 100 -4.59 -14.84 10.20
N TYR A 101 -3.95 -14.55 9.07
CA TYR A 101 -4.56 -13.75 8.01
C TYR A 101 -5.58 -14.57 7.20
N GLY A 102 -6.74 -14.03 6.86
CA GLY A 102 -7.84 -14.80 6.29
C GLY A 102 -8.57 -15.69 7.30
N THR A 103 -8.37 -15.46 8.60
CA THR A 103 -9.15 -16.10 9.69
C THR A 103 -10.09 -15.07 10.33
N SER A 104 -10.92 -15.49 11.29
CA SER A 104 -11.76 -14.56 12.06
C SER A 104 -10.98 -13.51 12.86
N ALA A 105 -9.71 -13.80 13.20
CA ALA A 105 -8.85 -12.85 13.91
C ALA A 105 -8.31 -11.73 12.99
N MET A 106 -8.15 -12.00 11.70
CA MET A 106 -7.70 -11.03 10.70
C MET A 106 -8.30 -11.41 9.34
N PRO A 107 -9.56 -11.03 9.07
CA PRO A 107 -10.29 -11.48 7.90
C PRO A 107 -9.71 -10.92 6.60
N SER A 108 -9.88 -11.68 5.52
CA SER A 108 -9.53 -11.29 4.15
C SER A 108 -10.68 -11.65 3.22
N LEU A 109 -10.83 -10.89 2.13
CA LEU A 109 -11.78 -11.19 1.05
C LEU A 109 -11.15 -12.03 -0.07
N ASN A 110 -9.81 -12.12 -0.11
CA ASN A 110 -9.07 -12.82 -1.16
C ASN A 110 -8.41 -14.10 -0.65
N ARG A 111 -8.32 -14.29 0.67
CA ARG A 111 -7.74 -15.48 1.30
C ARG A 111 -8.66 -16.01 2.39
N SER A 112 -9.03 -17.27 2.27
CA SER A 112 -9.52 -18.11 3.36
C SER A 112 -8.40 -19.11 3.72
N GLU A 113 -8.40 -19.65 4.95
CA GLU A 113 -7.52 -20.76 5.42
C GLU A 113 -6.27 -20.39 6.24
N GLY A 114 -6.09 -19.14 6.65
CA GLY A 114 -4.98 -18.79 7.55
C GLY A 114 -3.64 -18.69 6.83
N TYR A 115 -3.26 -17.47 6.51
CA TYR A 115 -2.05 -17.12 5.77
C TYR A 115 -1.02 -16.45 6.69
N SER A 116 0.24 -16.83 6.53
CA SER A 116 1.39 -16.22 7.20
C SER A 116 2.08 -15.26 6.24
N TRP A 117 2.13 -13.98 6.59
CA TRP A 117 2.81 -12.96 5.78
C TRP A 117 4.33 -13.02 5.89
N ILE A 118 4.84 -13.67 6.94
CA ILE A 118 6.28 -13.75 7.20
C ILE A 118 6.73 -15.20 7.07
N VAL A 119 7.60 -15.41 6.10
CA VAL A 119 8.37 -16.64 5.90
C VAL A 119 9.83 -16.32 6.17
N ARG A 120 10.55 -17.23 6.86
CA ARG A 120 11.99 -17.08 7.10
C ARG A 120 12.79 -17.87 6.08
N LYS A 121 13.85 -17.24 5.60
CA LYS A 121 14.91 -17.89 4.83
C LYS A 121 15.77 -18.78 5.73
N SER A 122 16.58 -19.61 5.10
CA SER A 122 17.59 -20.45 5.76
C SER A 122 18.63 -19.64 6.53
N ASP A 123 18.90 -18.39 6.13
CA ASP A 123 19.81 -17.46 6.81
C ASP A 123 19.15 -16.73 8.01
N GLY A 124 17.87 -17.01 8.28
CA GLY A 124 17.09 -16.40 9.36
C GLY A 124 16.45 -15.05 9.04
N LYS A 125 16.72 -14.45 7.87
CA LYS A 125 16.05 -13.23 7.42
C LYS A 125 14.61 -13.50 6.98
N VAL A 126 13.78 -12.47 7.02
CA VAL A 126 12.44 -12.50 6.43
C VAL A 126 12.57 -12.50 4.90
N GLU A 127 11.90 -13.46 4.25
CA GLU A 127 11.71 -13.47 2.80
C GLU A 127 10.89 -12.25 2.38
N ASP A 128 11.20 -11.67 1.21
CA ASP A 128 10.44 -10.53 0.72
C ASP A 128 8.98 -10.95 0.45
N PRO A 129 7.97 -10.37 1.14
CA PRO A 129 6.57 -10.73 0.91
C PRO A 129 6.12 -10.52 -0.55
N TYR A 130 6.74 -9.59 -1.29
CA TYR A 130 6.43 -9.38 -2.71
C TYR A 130 6.97 -10.50 -3.59
N ALA A 131 8.05 -11.17 -3.18
CA ALA A 131 8.60 -12.34 -3.88
C ALA A 131 7.75 -13.60 -3.69
N LEU A 132 6.86 -13.60 -2.69
CA LEU A 132 5.92 -14.69 -2.39
C LEU A 132 4.60 -14.59 -3.17
N LEU A 133 4.38 -13.50 -3.90
CA LEU A 133 3.19 -13.38 -4.76
C LEU A 133 3.24 -14.42 -5.89
N PRO A 134 2.08 -14.92 -6.35
CA PRO A 134 2.02 -15.81 -7.49
C PRO A 134 2.73 -15.14 -8.68
N LYS A 135 3.71 -15.83 -9.27
CA LYS A 135 4.24 -15.41 -10.57
C LYS A 135 3.11 -15.59 -11.56
N ILE A 136 2.72 -14.52 -12.24
CA ILE A 136 1.78 -14.62 -13.35
C ILE A 136 2.49 -15.51 -14.39
N GLY A 137 1.86 -16.65 -14.74
CA GLY A 137 2.53 -17.71 -15.46
C GLY A 137 3.12 -17.22 -16.78
N GLN A 138 4.43 -17.38 -16.99
CA GLN A 138 5.06 -17.05 -18.27
C GLN A 138 4.47 -17.86 -19.44
N ASP A 139 3.83 -19.00 -19.15
CA ASP A 139 3.23 -19.88 -20.14
C ASP A 139 1.73 -19.58 -20.43
N SER A 140 1.05 -18.81 -19.56
CA SER A 140 -0.37 -18.41 -19.72
C SER A 140 -0.53 -16.96 -20.19
N LEU A 141 0.58 -16.30 -20.54
CA LEU A 141 0.59 -14.94 -21.02
C LEU A 141 0.91 -14.96 -22.50
N GLY A 142 -0.06 -14.58 -23.34
CA GLY A 142 0.19 -14.34 -24.77
C GLY A 142 1.41 -13.43 -25.00
N GLU A 143 2.02 -13.52 -26.19
CA GLU A 143 3.28 -12.81 -26.52
C GLU A 143 3.28 -11.31 -26.14
N ASP A 144 2.12 -10.66 -26.18
CA ASP A 144 1.93 -9.25 -25.79
C ASP A 144 2.21 -8.99 -24.29
N LEU A 145 1.83 -9.90 -23.39
CA LEU A 145 2.07 -9.75 -21.94
C LEU A 145 3.48 -10.16 -21.53
N LEU A 146 4.08 -11.15 -22.20
CA LEU A 146 5.51 -11.47 -22.04
C LEU A 146 6.41 -10.31 -22.48
N THR A 147 5.98 -9.54 -23.48
CA THR A 147 6.66 -8.32 -23.91
C THR A 147 6.59 -7.24 -22.82
N ILE A 148 5.46 -7.13 -22.11
CA ILE A 148 5.29 -6.24 -20.96
C ILE A 148 6.18 -6.70 -19.80
N ASP A 149 6.11 -7.97 -19.39
CA ASP A 149 6.95 -8.51 -18.30
C ASP A 149 8.45 -8.30 -18.58
N ARG A 150 8.91 -8.57 -19.82
CA ARG A 150 10.32 -8.36 -20.22
C ARG A 150 10.72 -6.90 -20.36
N LEU A 151 9.84 -6.01 -20.80
CA LEU A 151 10.11 -4.56 -20.89
C LEU A 151 10.19 -3.89 -19.52
N TYR A 152 9.64 -4.49 -18.47
CA TYR A 152 9.53 -3.88 -17.14
C TYR A 152 10.25 -4.66 -16.01
N ALA A 153 10.65 -5.91 -16.23
CA ALA A 153 11.55 -6.65 -15.34
C ALA A 153 12.94 -6.01 -15.27
N ASP A 154 13.33 -5.29 -16.33
CA ASP A 154 14.60 -4.60 -16.46
C ASP A 154 14.37 -3.14 -16.84
N ASP A 155 13.77 -2.33 -15.95
CA ASP A 155 14.26 -0.96 -15.83
C ASP A 155 13.84 -0.24 -14.55
N LYS A 156 14.81 0.51 -14.05
CA LYS A 156 14.70 1.46 -12.95
C LYS A 156 13.63 2.52 -13.28
N VAL A 157 12.36 2.31 -12.90
CA VAL A 157 11.36 3.33 -12.49
C VAL A 157 9.99 2.66 -12.26
N GLY A 158 9.41 2.85 -11.06
CA GLY A 158 7.95 2.97 -10.91
C GLY A 158 7.13 1.67 -10.94
N ASN A 159 7.31 0.82 -9.94
CA ASN A 159 6.74 -0.52 -9.80
C ASN A 159 5.21 -0.58 -9.47
N GLY A 160 4.45 0.48 -9.81
CA GLY A 160 2.98 0.52 -9.86
C GLY A 160 2.43 0.66 -11.29
N GLY A 161 3.28 1.00 -12.27
CA GLY A 161 2.90 1.06 -13.69
C GLY A 161 2.50 -0.31 -14.23
N ALA A 162 3.19 -1.38 -13.83
CA ALA A 162 2.90 -2.74 -14.29
C ALA A 162 1.47 -3.19 -13.93
N ALA A 163 1.01 -2.92 -12.70
CA ALA A 163 -0.35 -3.25 -12.27
C ALA A 163 -1.41 -2.43 -13.04
N MET A 164 -1.15 -1.13 -13.28
CA MET A 164 -2.04 -0.29 -14.09
C MET A 164 -2.09 -0.74 -15.56
N THR A 165 -0.97 -1.16 -16.12
CA THR A 165 -0.87 -1.68 -17.49
C THR A 165 -1.59 -3.02 -17.59
N ALA A 166 -1.39 -3.94 -16.65
CA ALA A 166 -2.12 -5.21 -16.58
C ALA A 166 -3.65 -4.99 -16.51
N TRP A 167 -4.08 -4.05 -15.66
CA TRP A 167 -5.50 -3.66 -15.57
C TRP A 167 -6.03 -3.04 -16.87
N SER A 168 -5.25 -2.18 -17.52
CA SER A 168 -5.62 -1.56 -18.80
C SER A 168 -5.71 -2.61 -19.90
N PHE A 169 -4.74 -3.50 -19.99
CA PHE A 169 -4.73 -4.61 -20.94
C PHE A 169 -5.93 -5.54 -20.74
N MET A 170 -6.30 -5.84 -19.49
CA MET A 170 -7.52 -6.59 -19.17
C MET A 170 -8.79 -5.96 -19.72
N GLN A 171 -8.89 -4.63 -19.75
CA GLN A 171 -10.07 -3.94 -20.26
C GLN A 171 -10.15 -3.91 -21.80
N PHE A 172 -9.02 -3.97 -22.50
CA PHE A 172 -8.96 -3.67 -23.94
C PHE A 172 -8.48 -4.82 -24.82
N ALA A 173 -7.80 -5.82 -24.28
CA ALA A 173 -7.28 -6.94 -25.05
C ALA A 173 -8.28 -8.11 -25.13
N GLN A 174 -8.26 -8.81 -26.26
CA GLN A 174 -8.85 -10.15 -26.33
C GLN A 174 -7.93 -11.12 -25.55
N MET A 175 -8.49 -11.75 -24.53
CA MET A 175 -7.81 -12.69 -23.65
C MET A 175 -8.77 -13.82 -23.31
N ALA A 176 -8.23 -15.03 -23.08
CA ALA A 176 -9.05 -16.14 -22.62
C ALA A 176 -9.57 -15.87 -21.21
N ASP A 177 -10.74 -16.42 -20.88
CA ASP A 177 -11.36 -16.24 -19.56
C ASP A 177 -10.47 -16.73 -18.42
N GLU A 178 -9.67 -17.78 -18.68
CA GLU A 178 -8.72 -18.32 -17.72
C GLU A 178 -7.58 -17.33 -17.42
N GLU A 179 -6.93 -16.79 -18.45
CA GLU A 179 -5.85 -15.81 -18.32
C GLU A 179 -6.33 -14.55 -17.60
N ARG A 180 -7.55 -14.09 -17.94
CA ARG A 180 -8.22 -12.97 -17.28
C ARG A 180 -8.40 -13.24 -15.79
N ARG A 181 -8.84 -14.44 -15.43
CA ARG A 181 -9.08 -14.86 -14.04
C ARG A 181 -7.78 -14.92 -13.24
N GLU A 182 -6.73 -15.51 -13.80
CA GLU A 182 -5.39 -15.57 -13.19
C GLU A 182 -4.82 -14.18 -12.94
N LEU A 183 -4.88 -13.30 -13.94
CA LEU A 183 -4.39 -11.92 -13.84
C LEU A 183 -5.15 -11.12 -12.78
N LEU A 184 -6.49 -11.25 -12.76
CA LEU A 184 -7.34 -10.59 -11.78
C LEU A 184 -7.01 -11.07 -10.35
N GLU A 185 -6.77 -12.36 -10.17
CA GLU A 185 -6.41 -12.92 -8.87
C GLU A 185 -5.02 -12.47 -8.41
N ALA A 186 -4.05 -12.39 -9.31
CA ALA A 186 -2.73 -11.83 -9.03
C ALA A 186 -2.81 -10.35 -8.61
N LEU A 187 -3.61 -9.54 -9.31
CA LEU A 187 -3.81 -8.13 -8.97
C LEU A 187 -4.49 -7.95 -7.60
N LYS A 188 -5.47 -8.78 -7.25
CA LYS A 188 -6.09 -8.76 -5.91
C LYS A 188 -5.05 -9.02 -4.82
N HIS A 189 -4.23 -10.06 -4.98
CA HIS A 189 -3.18 -10.39 -4.01
C HIS A 189 -2.14 -9.27 -3.89
N TYR A 190 -1.77 -8.63 -5.01
CA TYR A 190 -0.86 -7.49 -5.00
C TYR A 190 -1.46 -6.29 -4.23
N CYS A 191 -2.71 -5.92 -4.54
CA CYS A 191 -3.41 -4.82 -3.84
C CYS A 191 -3.59 -5.10 -2.34
N GLU A 192 -3.86 -6.36 -1.99
CA GLU A 192 -3.98 -6.80 -0.60
C GLU A 192 -2.64 -6.68 0.15
N LEU A 193 -1.54 -7.09 -0.48
CA LEU A 193 -0.20 -6.95 0.07
C LEU A 193 0.19 -5.47 0.26
N ASP A 194 -0.06 -4.60 -0.72
CA ASP A 194 0.24 -3.16 -0.58
C ASP A 194 -0.54 -2.54 0.59
N THR A 195 -1.79 -2.96 0.78
CA THR A 195 -2.64 -2.47 1.90
C THR A 195 -2.11 -2.94 3.25
N ILE A 196 -1.82 -4.24 3.40
CA ILE A 196 -1.34 -4.78 4.67
C ILE A 196 0.09 -4.31 4.99
N ALA A 197 0.91 -4.05 3.96
CA ALA A 197 2.25 -3.51 4.11
C ALA A 197 2.23 -2.15 4.83
N MET A 198 1.30 -1.26 4.44
CA MET A 198 1.10 0.01 5.14
C MET A 198 0.74 -0.21 6.62
N ALA A 199 -0.15 -1.16 6.91
CA ALA A 199 -0.53 -1.47 8.29
C ALA A 199 0.66 -2.00 9.12
N PHE A 200 1.52 -2.84 8.54
CA PHE A 200 2.71 -3.36 9.21
C PHE A 200 3.73 -2.26 9.49
N ILE A 201 3.96 -1.36 8.52
CA ILE A 201 4.85 -0.21 8.70
C ILE A 201 4.32 0.70 9.81
N MET A 202 3.02 0.97 9.84
CA MET A 202 2.43 1.78 10.91
C MET A 202 2.55 1.08 12.28
N GLU A 203 2.25 -0.22 12.36
CA GLU A 203 2.35 -0.98 13.60
C GLU A 203 3.79 -1.01 14.12
N TYR A 204 4.80 -1.11 13.24
CA TYR A 204 6.20 -0.95 13.62
C TYR A 204 6.47 0.37 14.34
N PHE A 205 6.06 1.50 13.74
CA PHE A 205 6.27 2.80 14.37
C PHE A 205 5.55 2.92 15.73
N LEU A 206 4.33 2.39 15.85
CA LEU A 206 3.60 2.38 17.13
C LEU A 206 4.33 1.55 18.20
N ILE A 207 4.90 0.40 17.82
CA ILE A 207 5.70 -0.44 18.72
C ILE A 207 6.94 0.33 19.20
N GLU A 208 7.67 0.98 18.29
CA GLU A 208 8.90 1.70 18.64
C GLU A 208 8.62 2.95 19.50
N ILE A 209 7.56 3.71 19.21
CA ILE A 209 7.11 4.84 20.06
C ILE A 209 6.76 4.33 21.47
N SER A 210 6.03 3.22 21.57
CA SER A 210 5.66 2.64 22.86
C SER A 210 6.87 2.17 23.67
N LYS A 211 7.95 1.72 23.01
CA LYS A 211 9.21 1.36 23.67
C LYS A 211 9.92 2.60 24.22
N GLN A 212 9.98 3.68 23.45
CA GLN A 212 10.61 4.94 23.86
C GLN A 212 9.91 5.56 25.09
N GLN A 213 8.58 5.65 25.07
CA GLN A 213 7.79 6.19 26.19
C GLN A 213 8.00 5.42 27.50
N LYS A 214 8.15 4.08 27.42
CA LYS A 214 8.43 3.24 28.59
C LYS A 214 9.83 3.48 29.14
N GLN A 215 10.83 3.72 28.29
CA GLN A 215 12.18 4.04 28.72
C GLN A 215 12.23 5.39 29.42
N GLU A 216 11.54 6.40 28.88
CA GLU A 216 11.45 7.74 29.48
C GLU A 216 10.71 7.73 30.83
N SER A 217 9.66 6.90 30.97
CA SER A 217 8.91 6.78 32.23
C SER A 217 9.65 5.96 33.31
N SER A 218 10.74 5.28 32.95
CA SER A 218 11.57 4.49 33.88
C SER A 218 12.75 5.29 34.44
N HIS A 219 12.92 6.55 34.03
CA HIS A 219 13.92 7.50 34.50
C HIS A 219 13.25 8.62 35.32
#